data_AF-A0A804IDV8-F1
#
_entry.id   AF-A0A804IDV8-F1
#
_cell.length_a   1.000
_cell.length_b   1.000
_cell.length_c   1.000
_cell.angle_alpha   90.00
_cell.angle_beta   90.00
_cell.angle_gamma   90.00
#
_symmetry.space_group_name_H-M   'P 1'
#
loop_
_entity.id
_entity.type
_entity.pdbx_description
1 polymer ?
#
loop_
_entity_poly.entity_id
_entity_poly.type
_entity_poly.pdbx_seq_one_letter_code
_entity_poly.pdbx_strand_id
1 'polypeptide(L)'
;MEALLHFIYWDSVCDMERIAGWDAKCASTLMAQHLLAATDRYALDRLKVLCEVKLCEDVAINTVATTLALAEQHHCFHLKSVCLKFVALPQNLRAVVQSEGFKYLKVSCPSLLKELLQYVAGKGENSAVSSADTNDALDGSDANGRRVKPQI
;
A
#
# COMPACT_ATOMS: atom_id res chain seq x y z
N MET A 1 31.18 10.44 -0.63
CA MET A 1 30.94 10.86 -2.03
C MET A 1 30.88 9.66 -3.00
N GLU A 2 31.25 8.44 -2.58
CA GLU A 2 31.15 7.23 -3.42
C GLU A 2 29.71 6.77 -3.69
N ALA A 3 28.77 6.99 -2.77
CA ALA A 3 27.37 6.57 -2.93
C ALA A 3 26.64 7.26 -4.10
N LEU A 4 26.97 8.51 -4.43
CA LEU A 4 26.35 9.25 -5.54
C LEU A 4 26.89 8.78 -6.90
N LEU A 5 28.18 8.43 -6.95
CA LEU A 5 28.83 7.84 -8.13
C LEU A 5 28.32 6.42 -8.37
N HIS A 6 28.10 5.66 -7.30
CA HIS A 6 27.40 4.38 -7.36
C HIS A 6 25.97 4.54 -7.86
N PHE A 7 25.27 5.63 -7.49
CA PHE A 7 23.90 5.90 -7.95
C PHE A 7 23.82 6.23 -9.44
N ILE A 8 24.70 7.09 -9.98
CA ILE A 8 24.74 7.39 -11.43
C ILE A 8 25.10 6.13 -12.23
N TYR A 9 25.96 5.28 -11.68
CA TYR A 9 26.30 3.98 -12.26
C TYR A 9 25.20 2.91 -12.06
N TRP A 10 24.39 3.01 -11.01
CA TRP A 10 23.29 2.08 -10.71
C TRP A 10 22.02 2.41 -11.51
N ASP A 11 21.74 3.68 -11.77
CA ASP A 11 20.65 4.14 -12.65
C ASP A 11 20.82 3.59 -14.07
N SER A 12 22.06 3.40 -14.54
CA SER A 12 22.36 2.73 -15.82
C SER A 12 22.37 1.19 -15.74
N VAL A 13 22.48 0.60 -14.54
CA VAL A 13 22.45 -0.87 -14.32
C VAL A 13 21.03 -1.39 -14.06
N CYS A 14 20.13 -0.58 -13.50
CA CYS A 14 18.71 -0.95 -13.38
C CYS A 14 18.00 -1.06 -14.75
N ASP A 15 18.57 -0.46 -15.81
CA ASP A 15 18.14 -0.71 -17.19
C ASP A 15 18.51 -2.14 -17.67
N MET A 16 19.34 -2.86 -16.91
CA MET A 16 19.78 -4.24 -17.15
C MET A 16 19.13 -5.26 -16.19
N GLU A 17 18.09 -4.90 -15.41
CA GLU A 17 17.40 -5.81 -14.47
C GLU A 17 16.48 -6.86 -15.16
N ARG A 18 16.58 -7.01 -16.50
CA ARG A 18 15.91 -8.09 -17.25
C ARG A 18 16.64 -9.44 -17.18
N ILE A 19 17.84 -9.52 -16.60
CA ILE A 19 18.73 -10.69 -16.75
C ILE A 19 19.50 -11.02 -15.44
N ALA A 20 18.85 -11.46 -14.38
CA ALA A 20 19.49 -12.35 -13.38
C ALA A 20 18.45 -12.83 -12.34
N GLY A 21 17.92 -14.02 -12.58
CA GLY A 21 17.03 -14.68 -11.64
C GLY A 21 17.76 -15.12 -10.36
N TRP A 22 17.09 -14.84 -9.24
CA TRP A 22 16.96 -15.74 -8.08
C TRP A 22 17.97 -15.72 -6.91
N ASP A 23 18.96 -14.82 -6.88
CA ASP A 23 19.73 -14.55 -5.63
C ASP A 23 19.88 -13.05 -5.30
N ALA A 24 19.26 -12.18 -6.10
CA ALA A 24 19.34 -10.72 -5.97
C ALA A 24 18.24 -10.11 -5.06
N LYS A 25 17.23 -10.89 -4.66
CA LYS A 25 15.99 -10.33 -4.09
C LYS A 25 16.17 -9.80 -2.65
N CYS A 26 16.80 -10.58 -1.77
CA CYS A 26 17.08 -10.15 -0.39
C CYS A 26 18.13 -9.02 -0.33
N ALA A 27 19.13 -9.05 -1.22
CA ALA A 27 20.10 -7.97 -1.38
C ALA A 27 19.40 -6.68 -1.84
N SER A 28 18.42 -6.79 -2.76
CA SER A 28 17.62 -5.68 -3.24
C SER A 28 16.78 -5.03 -2.14
N THR A 29 16.13 -5.80 -1.26
CA THR A 29 15.32 -5.22 -0.17
C THR A 29 16.16 -4.47 0.85
N LEU A 30 17.30 -5.03 1.28
CA LEU A 30 18.20 -4.37 2.24
C LEU A 30 18.83 -3.12 1.62
N MET A 31 19.24 -3.20 0.35
CA MET A 31 19.74 -2.05 -0.40
C MET A 31 18.66 -0.98 -0.57
N ALA A 32 17.41 -1.35 -0.85
CA ALA A 32 16.30 -0.41 -0.95
C ALA A 32 16.02 0.31 0.38
N GLN A 33 16.15 -0.37 1.52
CA GLN A 33 16.04 0.27 2.84
C GLN A 33 17.16 1.27 3.10
N HIS A 34 18.41 0.91 2.77
CA HIS A 34 19.55 1.81 2.89
C HIS A 34 19.46 3.00 1.92
N LEU A 35 18.95 2.76 0.72
CA LEU A 35 18.77 3.78 -0.30
C LEU A 35 17.66 4.76 0.10
N LEU A 36 16.55 4.26 0.65
CA LEU A 36 15.46 5.10 1.16
C LEU A 36 15.94 6.06 2.27
N ALA A 37 16.78 5.57 3.18
CA ALA A 37 17.40 6.41 4.21
C ALA A 37 18.34 7.48 3.64
N ALA A 38 18.98 7.21 2.50
CA ALA A 38 19.86 8.15 1.82
C ALA A 38 19.09 9.15 0.94
N THR A 39 18.02 8.74 0.26
CA THR A 39 17.24 9.60 -0.66
C THR A 39 16.59 10.77 0.03
N ASP A 40 16.10 10.56 1.26
CA ASP A 40 15.50 11.63 2.07
C ASP A 40 16.52 12.72 2.45
N ARG A 41 17.81 12.39 2.41
CA ARG A 41 18.90 13.31 2.70
C ARG A 41 19.33 14.14 1.48
N TYR A 42 18.93 13.76 0.26
CA TYR A 42 19.32 14.38 -1.00
C TYR A 42 18.14 14.86 -1.88
N ALA A 43 16.90 14.80 -1.38
CA ALA A 43 15.68 15.19 -2.12
C ALA A 43 15.57 14.49 -3.51
N LEU A 44 15.92 13.21 -3.55
CA LEU A 44 15.80 12.38 -4.76
C LEU A 44 14.41 11.75 -4.82
N ASP A 45 13.37 12.57 -4.96
CA ASP A 45 11.97 12.14 -4.90
C ASP A 45 11.65 11.01 -5.91
N ARG A 46 12.29 11.02 -7.08
CA ARG A 46 12.17 9.94 -8.08
C ARG A 46 12.65 8.58 -7.55
N LEU A 47 13.75 8.56 -6.80
CA LEU A 47 14.30 7.32 -6.25
C LEU A 47 13.51 6.82 -5.06
N LYS A 48 13.00 7.75 -4.24
CA LYS A 48 12.08 7.45 -3.15
C LYS A 48 10.84 6.71 -3.64
N VAL A 49 10.22 7.19 -4.74
CA VAL A 49 9.06 6.53 -5.36
C VAL A 49 9.42 5.12 -5.86
N LEU A 50 10.59 4.93 -6.48
CA LEU A 50 11.03 3.60 -6.93
C LEU A 50 11.24 2.63 -5.76
N CYS A 51 11.87 3.09 -4.67
CA CYS A 51 12.01 2.32 -3.44
C CYS A 51 10.64 1.98 -2.84
N GLU A 52 9.69 2.93 -2.86
CA GLU A 52 8.35 2.75 -2.34
C GLU A 52 7.60 1.63 -3.11
N VAL A 53 7.66 1.66 -4.45
CA VAL A 53 7.04 0.62 -5.30
C VAL A 53 7.64 -0.76 -5.01
N LYS A 54 8.97 -0.89 -4.99
CA LYS A 54 9.65 -2.17 -4.73
C LYS A 54 9.33 -2.70 -3.32
N LEU A 55 9.31 -1.83 -2.31
CA LEU A 55 8.97 -2.23 -0.94
C LEU A 55 7.49 -2.62 -0.78
N CYS A 56 6.58 -2.04 -1.57
CA CYS A 56 5.18 -2.45 -1.60
C CYS A 56 5.02 -3.88 -2.15
N GLU A 57 5.82 -4.29 -3.13
CA GLU A 57 5.79 -5.63 -3.73
C GLU A 57 6.33 -6.72 -2.77
N ASP A 58 7.27 -6.35 -1.90
CA ASP A 58 8.00 -7.28 -1.02
C ASP A 58 7.57 -7.20 0.47
N VAL A 59 6.36 -6.70 0.76
CA VAL A 59 5.83 -6.70 2.12
C VAL A 59 5.61 -8.14 2.61
N ALA A 60 6.32 -8.52 3.68
CA ALA A 60 6.23 -9.84 4.29
C ALA A 60 6.09 -9.75 5.82
N ILE A 61 5.59 -10.81 6.46
CA ILE A 61 5.31 -10.85 7.90
C ILE A 61 6.54 -10.49 8.76
N ASN A 62 7.72 -10.97 8.36
CA ASN A 62 8.98 -10.75 9.06
C ASN A 62 9.57 -9.35 8.86
N THR A 63 9.22 -8.65 7.77
CA THR A 63 9.82 -7.36 7.39
C THR A 63 8.85 -6.17 7.53
N VAL A 64 7.55 -6.42 7.61
CA VAL A 64 6.51 -5.35 7.56
C VAL A 64 6.61 -4.36 8.72
N ALA A 65 7.00 -4.80 9.93
CA ALA A 65 7.13 -3.91 11.07
C ALA A 65 8.27 -2.89 10.88
N THR A 66 9.42 -3.35 10.38
CA THR A 66 10.57 -2.48 10.06
C THR A 66 10.25 -1.57 8.87
N THR A 67 9.59 -2.12 7.85
CA THR A 67 9.20 -1.37 6.64
C THR A 67 8.19 -0.28 6.96
N LEU A 68 7.23 -0.56 7.86
CA LEU A 68 6.25 0.42 8.34
C LEU A 68 6.92 1.56 9.13
N ALA A 69 7.91 1.25 9.98
CA ALA A 69 8.67 2.27 10.70
C ALA A 69 9.46 3.18 9.75
N LEU A 70 10.10 2.61 8.72
CA LEU A 70 10.80 3.37 7.68
C LEU A 70 9.84 4.25 6.89
N ALA A 71 8.67 3.74 6.52
CA ALA A 71 7.66 4.50 5.79
C ALA A 71 7.16 5.71 6.61
N GLU A 72 6.99 5.56 7.92
CA GLU A 72 6.64 6.67 8.81
C GLU A 72 7.76 7.70 8.91
N GLN A 73 8.99 7.25 9.16
CA GLN A 73 10.17 8.11 9.31
C GLN A 73 10.45 8.93 8.05
N HIS A 74 10.21 8.34 6.89
CA HIS A 74 10.48 8.93 5.59
C HIS A 74 9.22 9.51 4.92
N HIS A 75 8.08 9.60 5.61
CA HIS A 75 6.84 10.14 5.04
C HIS A 75 6.41 9.48 3.70
N CYS A 76 6.65 8.18 3.56
CA CYS A 76 6.20 7.37 2.41
C CYS A 76 4.77 6.88 2.65
N PHE A 77 3.80 7.75 2.36
CA PHE A 77 2.40 7.52 2.70
C PHE A 77 1.77 6.31 2.00
N HIS A 78 2.19 6.00 0.76
CA HIS A 78 1.62 4.88 0.02
C HIS A 78 2.10 3.55 0.60
N LEU A 79 3.40 3.39 0.82
CA LEU A 79 3.98 2.21 1.49
C LEU A 79 3.43 2.02 2.89
N LYS A 80 3.30 3.11 3.67
CA LYS A 80 2.66 3.06 4.99
C LYS A 80 1.25 2.48 4.91
N SER A 81 0.44 2.95 3.96
CA SER A 81 -0.93 2.44 3.74
C SER A 81 -0.95 0.95 3.39
N VAL A 82 -0.06 0.50 2.51
CA VAL A 82 0.06 -0.91 2.12
C VAL A 82 0.46 -1.77 3.33
N CYS A 83 1.47 -1.35 4.09
CA CYS A 83 1.90 -2.05 5.30
C CYS A 83 0.78 -2.12 6.36
N LEU A 84 0.06 -1.02 6.63
CA LEU A 84 -1.06 -1.01 7.56
C LEU A 84 -2.18 -1.98 7.11
N LYS A 85 -2.53 -1.98 5.83
CA LYS A 85 -3.50 -2.92 5.25
C LYS A 85 -3.07 -4.37 5.43
N PHE A 86 -1.81 -4.68 5.17
CA PHE A 86 -1.23 -6.01 5.30
C PHE A 86 -1.25 -6.51 6.74
N VAL A 87 -0.81 -5.68 7.69
CA VAL A 87 -0.78 -6.03 9.13
C VAL A 87 -2.20 -6.18 9.68
N ALA A 88 -3.16 -5.39 9.19
CA ALA A 88 -4.55 -5.44 9.67
C ALA A 88 -5.32 -6.69 9.24
N LEU A 89 -4.76 -7.55 8.37
CA LEU A 89 -5.38 -8.85 8.07
C LEU A 89 -5.25 -9.77 9.29
N PRO A 90 -6.33 -10.40 9.79
CA PRO A 90 -6.29 -11.22 11.00
C PRO A 90 -5.22 -12.32 10.98
N GLN A 91 -5.01 -12.93 9.81
CA GLN A 91 -4.00 -13.97 9.56
C GLN A 91 -2.56 -13.46 9.75
N ASN A 92 -2.31 -12.19 9.41
CA ASN A 92 -0.98 -11.58 9.48
C ASN A 92 -0.76 -10.93 10.85
N LEU A 93 -1.78 -10.26 11.39
CA LEU A 93 -1.70 -9.48 12.63
C LEU A 93 -1.08 -10.29 13.77
N ARG A 94 -1.57 -11.52 13.98
CA ARG A 94 -1.07 -12.40 15.03
C ARG A 94 0.42 -12.72 14.85
N ALA A 95 0.85 -13.03 13.64
CA ALA A 95 2.24 -13.37 13.36
C ALA A 95 3.16 -12.14 13.46
N VAL A 96 2.69 -10.97 12.97
CA VAL A 96 3.44 -9.71 13.06
C VAL A 96 3.62 -9.28 14.52
N VAL A 97 2.58 -9.35 15.36
CA VAL A 97 2.67 -8.98 16.79
C VAL A 97 3.67 -9.84 17.56
N GLN A 98 3.91 -11.08 17.12
CA GLN A 98 4.90 -11.98 17.72
C GLN A 98 6.33 -11.77 17.18
N SER A 99 6.50 -10.99 16.12
CA SER A 99 7.82 -10.76 15.50
C SER A 99 8.70 -9.83 16.34
N GLU A 100 10.03 -10.02 16.24
CA GLU A 100 11.01 -9.11 16.84
C GLU A 100 10.90 -7.69 16.26
N GLY A 101 10.60 -7.57 14.96
CA GLY A 101 10.39 -6.27 14.32
C GLY A 101 9.24 -5.48 14.95
N PHE A 102 8.19 -6.15 15.39
CA PHE A 102 7.08 -5.48 16.09
C PHE A 102 7.46 -5.02 17.49
N LYS A 103 8.30 -5.78 18.21
CA LYS A 103 8.85 -5.32 19.51
C LYS A 103 9.66 -4.04 19.35
N TYR A 104 10.50 -3.97 18.31
CA TYR A 104 11.24 -2.76 17.96
C TYR A 104 10.29 -1.61 17.62
N LEU A 105 9.28 -1.86 16.78
CA LEU A 105 8.29 -0.86 16.39
C LEU A 105 7.59 -0.20 17.60
N LYS A 106 7.25 -0.98 18.64
CA LYS A 106 6.64 -0.46 19.87
C LYS A 106 7.52 0.55 20.60
N VAL A 107 8.84 0.36 20.59
CA VAL A 107 9.80 1.23 21.28
C VAL A 107 10.14 2.44 20.42
N SER A 108 10.35 2.22 19.13
CA SER A 108 10.82 3.27 18.21
C SER A 108 9.71 4.23 17.78
N CYS A 109 8.47 3.75 17.61
CA CYS A 109 7.37 4.52 17.03
C CYS A 109 6.03 4.25 17.75
N PRO A 110 5.84 4.71 19.00
CA PRO A 110 4.61 4.47 19.75
C PRO A 110 3.36 5.15 19.13
N SER A 111 3.53 6.26 18.41
CA SER A 111 2.44 6.92 17.66
C SER A 111 1.90 6.03 16.55
N LEU A 112 2.78 5.37 15.80
CA LEU A 112 2.43 4.46 14.71
C LEU A 112 1.70 3.22 15.21
N LEU A 113 2.05 2.74 16.41
CA LEU A 113 1.31 1.65 17.07
C LEU A 113 -0.14 2.06 17.37
N LYS A 114 -0.34 3.28 17.90
CA LYS A 114 -1.69 3.81 18.16
C LYS A 114 -2.50 3.89 16.87
N GLU A 115 -1.89 4.37 15.80
CA GLU A 115 -2.54 4.44 14.48
C GLU A 115 -2.88 3.05 13.94
N LEU A 116 -1.99 2.07 14.04
CA LEU A 116 -2.26 0.70 13.66
C LEU A 116 -3.45 0.12 14.45
N LEU A 117 -3.53 0.37 15.75
CA LEU A 117 -4.65 -0.07 16.58
C LEU A 117 -5.97 0.58 16.15
N GLN A 118 -5.96 1.89 15.87
CA GLN A 118 -7.13 2.60 15.34
C GLN A 118 -7.55 2.05 13.98
N TYR A 119 -6.57 1.78 13.11
CA TYR A 119 -6.81 1.23 11.78
C TYR A 119 -7.43 -0.19 11.86
N VAL A 120 -6.94 -1.04 12.76
CA VAL A 120 -7.50 -2.38 12.99
C VAL A 120 -8.89 -2.31 13.62
N ALA A 121 -9.11 -1.43 14.60
CA ALA A 121 -10.39 -1.25 15.25
C ALA A 121 -11.47 -0.68 14.31
N GLY A 122 -11.10 0.30 13.46
CA GLY A 122 -12.01 0.91 12.50
C GLY A 122 -12.36 0.02 11.30
N LYS A 123 -11.62 -1.07 11.07
CA LYS A 123 -11.91 -2.02 9.99
C LYS A 123 -13.09 -2.98 10.32
N GLY A 124 -13.67 -2.87 11.51
CA GLY A 124 -14.80 -3.68 11.97
C GLY A 124 -16.17 -3.30 11.39
N GLU A 125 -16.29 -2.20 10.63
CA GLU A 125 -17.60 -1.62 10.25
C GLU A 125 -17.93 -1.70 8.74
N ASN A 126 -17.06 -2.24 7.89
CA ASN A 126 -17.22 -2.17 6.42
C ASN A 126 -17.36 -3.54 5.72
N SER A 127 -17.94 -4.55 6.38
CA SER A 127 -18.24 -5.85 5.75
C SER A 127 -19.71 -6.26 5.76
N ALA A 128 -20.61 -5.34 6.07
CA ALA A 128 -22.04 -5.54 5.85
C ALA A 128 -22.61 -4.40 5.00
N VAL A 129 -23.50 -4.75 4.08
CA VAL A 129 -24.21 -3.94 3.08
C VAL A 129 -23.48 -3.83 1.73
N SER A 130 -24.00 -4.32 0.61
CA SER A 130 -25.04 -5.30 0.29
C SER A 130 -24.97 -5.47 -1.23
N SER A 131 -24.96 -6.70 -1.72
CA SER A 131 -25.45 -6.99 -3.06
C SER A 131 -26.89 -6.48 -3.13
N ALA A 132 -27.14 -5.41 -3.86
CA ALA A 132 -28.49 -4.95 -4.18
C ALA A 132 -28.58 -4.84 -5.69
N ASP A 133 -28.88 -5.99 -6.30
CA ASP A 133 -29.49 -6.07 -7.61
C ASP A 133 -30.79 -5.25 -7.57
N THR A 134 -30.87 -4.16 -8.33
CA THR A 134 -32.14 -3.55 -8.70
C THR A 134 -32.41 -3.85 -10.17
N ASN A 135 -33.08 -4.98 -10.40
CA ASN A 135 -33.85 -5.18 -11.62
C ASN A 135 -35.11 -4.31 -11.51
N ASP A 136 -35.10 -3.14 -12.14
CA ASP A 136 -36.31 -2.33 -12.26
C ASP A 136 -37.26 -2.98 -13.27
N ALA A 137 -38.28 -3.64 -12.73
CA ALA A 137 -39.40 -4.19 -13.46
C ALA A 137 -40.29 -3.04 -13.96
N LEU A 138 -40.54 -3.04 -15.27
CA LEU A 138 -41.53 -2.21 -15.95
C LEU A 138 -42.93 -2.69 -15.54
N ASP A 139 -43.70 -1.87 -14.84
CA ASP A 139 -45.15 -2.05 -14.73
C ASP A 139 -45.85 -0.75 -15.17
N GLY A 140 -46.10 -0.69 -16.49
CA GLY A 140 -46.91 0.34 -17.10
C GLY A 140 -48.34 -0.17 -17.23
N SER A 141 -49.23 0.32 -16.36
CA SER A 141 -50.67 0.09 -16.48
C SER A 141 -51.38 1.29 -17.12
N ASP A 142 -52.08 0.97 -18.21
CA ASP A 142 -52.99 1.79 -19.02
C ASP A 142 -54.12 2.46 -18.22
N ALA A 143 -54.65 3.59 -18.73
CA ALA A 143 -56.00 3.60 -19.34
C ALA A 143 -56.55 5.03 -19.61
N ASN A 144 -56.91 5.22 -20.88
CA ASN A 144 -58.18 5.77 -21.36
C ASN A 144 -58.42 7.30 -21.40
N GLY A 145 -58.54 7.81 -22.63
CA GLY A 145 -59.86 8.25 -23.10
C GLY A 145 -60.05 9.69 -23.61
N ARG A 146 -60.47 9.77 -24.89
CA ARG A 146 -61.31 10.83 -25.53
C ARG A 146 -60.52 12.08 -25.98
N ARG A 147 -60.69 12.67 -27.18
CA ARG A 147 -61.81 12.75 -28.12
C ARG A 147 -61.28 13.33 -29.45
N VAL A 148 -61.80 12.82 -30.56
CA VAL A 148 -61.65 13.37 -31.92
C VAL A 148 -62.28 14.76 -32.07
N LYS A 149 -61.74 15.58 -33.00
CA LYS A 149 -62.42 16.05 -34.24
C LYS A 149 -61.56 17.09 -35.01
N PRO A 150 -61.84 17.33 -36.31
CA PRO A 150 -60.86 17.67 -37.34
C PRO A 150 -61.08 19.06 -38.00
N GLN A 151 -60.36 19.27 -39.12
CA GLN A 151 -60.52 20.30 -40.18
C GLN A 151 -59.80 21.62 -39.87
N ILE A 152 -59.04 22.23 -40.78
CA ILE A 152 -59.11 22.32 -42.26
C ILE A 152 -57.71 22.18 -42.87
#